data_AF-Q9AVV4-F1
#
_entry.id   AF-Q9AVV4-F1
#
_cell.length_a   1.000
_cell.length_b   1.000
_cell.length_c   1.000
_cell.angle_alpha   90.00
_cell.angle_beta   90.00
_cell.angle_gamma   90.00
#
_symmetry.space_group_name_H-M   'P 1'
#
loop_
_entity.id
_entity.type
_entity.pdbx_description
1 polymer ?
#
loop_
_entity_poly.entity_id
_entity_poly.type
_entity_poly.pdbx_seq_one_letter_code
_entity_poly.pdbx_strand_id
1 'polypeptide(L)'
;GGHINPAVTFGLFLARKLSLTRAVFYIIMQCLGAICGAGVVKGFQQGLYMGNGGGANVVASGYTKGSGLGAEIIGTFVLVYTVFSATDAKRNARDSHVPILAPLPIGFAVFLVHLATIPITGTGINPARSLGAAIIYNREHAWSDHWIFWVGPFIGAALAAIYHQ
;
A
#
# COMPACT_ATOMS: atom_id res chain seq x y z
N GLY A 1 15.10 -1.47 -1.65
CA GLY A 1 15.26 -0.64 -2.86
C GLY A 1 14.24 -1.00 -3.92
N GLY A 2 12.98 -0.60 -3.72
CA GLY A 2 11.81 -1.07 -4.49
C GLY A 2 10.56 -1.24 -3.60
N HIS A 3 10.37 -0.37 -2.61
CA HIS A 3 9.29 -0.53 -1.63
C HIS A 3 7.93 -0.16 -2.21
N ILE A 4 7.86 0.98 -2.93
CA ILE A 4 6.68 1.47 -3.67
C ILE A 4 5.40 1.57 -2.79
N ASN A 5 5.55 1.47 -1.47
CA ASN A 5 4.45 1.29 -0.53
C ASN A 5 4.90 1.72 0.89
N PRO A 6 4.15 2.64 1.53
CA PRO A 6 4.43 3.05 2.91
C PRO A 6 4.36 1.91 3.93
N ALA A 7 3.43 0.97 3.78
CA ALA A 7 3.29 -0.17 4.69
C ALA A 7 4.50 -1.11 4.63
N VAL A 8 5.02 -1.37 3.42
CA VAL A 8 6.27 -2.13 3.23
C VAL A 8 7.46 -1.39 3.84
N THR A 9 7.54 -0.07 3.61
CA THR A 9 8.60 0.78 4.18
C THR A 9 8.56 0.76 5.70
N PHE A 10 7.37 0.83 6.28
CA PHE A 10 7.12 0.78 7.71
C PHE A 10 7.48 -0.58 8.33
N GLY A 11 7.08 -1.69 7.70
CA GLY A 11 7.46 -3.03 8.14
C GLY A 11 8.98 -3.21 8.20
N LEU A 12 9.69 -2.83 7.14
CA LEU A 12 11.16 -2.90 7.10
C LEU A 12 11.83 -1.98 8.14
N PHE A 13 11.22 -0.83 8.45
CA PHE A 13 11.66 0.04 9.53
C PHE A 13 11.49 -0.64 10.90
N LEU A 14 10.34 -1.26 11.18
CA LEU A 14 10.09 -2.00 12.42
C LEU A 14 11.06 -3.16 12.61
N ALA A 15 11.40 -3.87 11.52
CA ALA A 15 12.41 -4.93 11.51
C ALA A 15 13.86 -4.42 11.59
N ARG A 16 14.08 -3.12 11.85
CA ARG A 16 15.39 -2.46 11.93
C ARG A 16 16.25 -2.60 10.67
N LYS A 17 15.64 -2.84 9.51
CA LYS A 17 16.31 -2.93 8.19
C LYS A 17 16.37 -1.60 7.45
N LEU A 18 15.76 -0.54 7.99
CA LEU A 18 15.71 0.80 7.41
C LEU A 18 15.82 1.86 8.52
N SER A 19 16.59 2.94 8.30
CA SER A 19 16.66 4.06 9.25
C SER A 19 15.41 4.93 9.21
N LEU A 20 15.09 5.60 10.32
CA LEU A 20 13.92 6.48 10.43
C LEU A 20 13.90 7.56 9.33
N THR A 21 15.02 8.25 9.13
CA THR A 21 15.14 9.31 8.11
C THR A 21 14.82 8.78 6.72
N ARG A 22 15.35 7.60 6.36
CA ARG A 22 15.06 6.98 5.05
C ARG A 22 13.60 6.55 4.94
N ALA A 23 13.01 6.03 6.02
CA ALA A 23 11.60 5.65 6.05
C ALA A 23 10.69 6.85 5.77
N VAL A 24 10.92 7.98 6.43
CA VAL A 24 10.15 9.22 6.24
C VAL A 24 10.26 9.72 4.79
N PHE A 25 11.48 9.85 4.25
CA PHE A 25 11.66 10.28 2.87
C PHE A 25 10.99 9.33 1.86
N TYR A 26 11.07 8.02 2.09
CA TYR A 26 10.40 7.04 1.24
C TYR A 26 8.88 7.24 1.23
N ILE A 27 8.26 7.39 2.39
CA ILE A 27 6.80 7.57 2.50
C ILE A 27 6.35 8.85 1.78
N ILE A 28 7.07 9.95 1.98
CA ILE A 28 6.77 11.23 1.31
C ILE A 28 6.86 11.08 -0.21
N MET A 29 7.97 10.54 -0.72
CA MET A 29 8.17 10.39 -2.16
C MET A 29 7.18 9.42 -2.81
N GLN A 30 6.79 8.36 -2.09
CA GLN A 30 5.76 7.42 -2.56
C GLN A 30 4.39 8.13 -2.68
N CYS A 31 4.02 8.92 -1.69
CA CYS A 31 2.77 9.68 -1.71
C CYS A 31 2.74 10.71 -2.84
N LEU A 32 3.81 11.49 -2.99
CA LEU A 32 3.92 12.47 -4.09
C LEU A 32 3.84 11.80 -5.47
N GLY A 33 4.55 10.68 -5.66
CA GLY A 33 4.49 9.91 -6.90
C GLY A 33 3.07 9.39 -7.20
N ALA A 34 2.35 8.91 -6.18
CA ALA A 34 0.98 8.43 -6.34
C ALA A 34 0.00 9.55 -6.71
N ILE A 35 0.15 10.74 -6.11
CA ILE A 35 -0.64 11.94 -6.46
C ILE A 35 -0.38 12.34 -7.91
N CYS A 36 0.90 12.43 -8.32
CA CYS A 36 1.25 12.74 -9.71
C CYS A 36 0.67 11.73 -10.70
N GLY A 37 0.80 10.43 -10.41
CA GLY A 37 0.27 9.36 -11.26
C GLY A 37 -1.25 9.44 -11.43
N ALA A 38 -2.00 9.61 -10.33
CA ALA A 38 -3.44 9.78 -10.39
C ALA A 38 -3.84 11.06 -11.15
N GLY A 39 -3.09 12.15 -10.98
CA GLY A 39 -3.28 13.41 -11.69
C GLY A 39 -3.13 13.26 -13.21
N VAL A 40 -2.12 12.52 -13.66
CA VAL A 40 -1.92 12.22 -15.09
C VAL A 40 -3.11 11.45 -15.67
N VAL A 41 -3.60 10.41 -14.98
CA VAL A 41 -4.76 9.62 -15.44
C VAL A 41 -6.02 10.50 -15.55
N LYS A 42 -6.28 11.35 -14.56
CA LYS A 42 -7.38 12.33 -14.63
C LYS A 42 -7.20 13.32 -15.78
N GLY A 43 -5.97 13.75 -16.06
CA GLY A 43 -5.64 14.63 -17.18
C GLY A 43 -5.93 14.01 -18.54
N PHE A 44 -5.71 12.70 -18.71
CA PHE A 44 -6.01 12.01 -19.97
C PHE A 44 -7.51 11.86 -20.22
N GLN A 45 -8.30 11.52 -19.20
CA GLN A 45 -9.74 11.29 -19.35
C GLN A 45 -10.53 11.76 -18.13
N GLN A 46 -10.68 13.07 -17.97
CA GLN A 46 -11.33 13.66 -16.79
C GLN A 46 -12.76 13.15 -16.57
N GLY A 47 -13.58 13.09 -17.62
CA GLY A 47 -14.98 12.66 -17.51
C GLY A 47 -15.12 11.21 -17.03
N LEU A 48 -14.39 10.29 -17.65
CA LEU A 48 -14.39 8.87 -17.27
C LEU A 48 -13.76 8.65 -15.89
N TYR A 49 -12.68 9.36 -15.58
CA TYR A 49 -12.06 9.30 -14.26
C TYR A 49 -13.04 9.71 -13.16
N MET A 50 -13.72 10.85 -13.31
CA MET A 50 -14.67 11.33 -12.32
C MET A 50 -15.95 10.50 -12.26
N GLY A 51 -16.42 9.97 -13.41
CA GLY A 51 -17.60 9.12 -13.51
C GLY A 51 -17.42 7.72 -12.93
N ASN A 52 -16.20 7.16 -13.01
CA ASN A 52 -15.90 5.77 -12.63
C ASN A 52 -15.15 5.66 -11.28
N GLY A 53 -15.39 6.59 -10.35
CA GLY A 53 -14.86 6.50 -8.98
C GLY A 53 -13.39 6.91 -8.80
N GLY A 54 -12.71 7.41 -9.83
CA GLY A 54 -11.34 7.93 -9.77
C GLY A 54 -10.27 6.92 -9.32
N GLY A 55 -10.60 5.64 -9.31
CA GLY A 55 -9.77 4.60 -8.71
C GLY A 55 -9.53 4.77 -7.21
N ALA A 56 -10.35 5.54 -6.50
CA ALA A 56 -10.25 5.72 -5.05
C ALA A 56 -10.67 4.46 -4.30
N ASN A 57 -10.01 4.16 -3.19
CA ASN A 57 -10.40 3.08 -2.31
C ASN A 57 -11.55 3.53 -1.41
N VAL A 58 -12.60 2.70 -1.32
CA VAL A 58 -13.81 2.94 -0.52
C VAL A 58 -14.34 1.59 -0.05
N VAL A 59 -15.03 1.53 1.08
CA VAL A 59 -15.70 0.28 1.47
C VAL A 59 -16.94 0.09 0.60
N ALA A 60 -17.02 -1.05 -0.09
CA ALA A 60 -18.14 -1.36 -0.97
C ALA A 60 -19.44 -1.52 -0.17
N SER A 61 -20.56 -1.10 -0.79
CA SER A 61 -21.90 -1.25 -0.20
C SER A 61 -22.17 -2.70 0.18
N GLY A 62 -22.70 -2.93 1.38
CA GLY A 62 -22.96 -4.28 1.91
C GLY A 62 -21.86 -4.79 2.84
N TYR A 63 -20.68 -4.15 2.85
CA TYR A 63 -19.64 -4.42 3.83
C TYR A 63 -19.61 -3.36 4.93
N THR A 64 -19.27 -3.78 6.14
CA THR A 64 -19.04 -2.85 7.25
C THR A 64 -17.63 -2.25 7.16
N LYS A 65 -17.41 -1.10 7.80
CA LYS A 65 -16.05 -0.53 7.96
C LYS A 65 -15.09 -1.51 8.64
N GLY A 66 -15.60 -2.32 9.58
CA GLY A 66 -14.83 -3.38 10.23
C GLY A 66 -14.40 -4.48 9.25
N SER A 67 -15.28 -4.89 8.34
CA SER A 67 -14.96 -5.84 7.26
C SER A 67 -13.88 -5.28 6.33
N GLY A 68 -14.00 -4.01 5.92
CA GLY A 68 -13.00 -3.32 5.12
C GLY A 68 -11.64 -3.23 5.82
N LEU A 69 -11.63 -2.84 7.09
CA LEU A 69 -10.41 -2.78 7.90
C LEU A 69 -9.75 -4.16 8.06
N GLY A 70 -10.53 -5.19 8.35
CA GLY A 70 -10.02 -6.56 8.45
C GLY A 70 -9.40 -7.06 7.15
N ALA A 71 -10.05 -6.80 6.01
CA ALA A 71 -9.52 -7.15 4.69
C ALA A 71 -8.18 -6.46 4.40
N GLU A 72 -8.06 -5.16 4.71
CA GLU A 72 -6.82 -4.39 4.51
C GLU A 72 -5.67 -4.84 5.43
N ILE A 73 -5.97 -5.22 6.68
CA ILE A 73 -5.00 -5.79 7.62
C ILE A 73 -4.45 -7.11 7.09
N ILE A 74 -5.33 -8.07 6.75
CA ILE A 74 -4.93 -9.41 6.30
C ILE A 74 -4.22 -9.33 4.95
N GLY A 75 -4.75 -8.54 4.01
CA GLY A 75 -4.14 -8.35 2.69
C GLY A 75 -2.74 -7.75 2.78
N THR A 76 -2.55 -6.76 3.64
CA THR A 76 -1.23 -6.15 3.84
C THR A 76 -0.29 -7.07 4.61
N PHE A 77 -0.79 -7.86 5.56
CA PHE A 77 0.00 -8.91 6.22
C PHE A 77 0.57 -9.89 5.19
N VAL A 78 -0.25 -10.42 4.29
CA VAL A 78 0.20 -11.36 3.23
C VAL A 78 1.29 -10.71 2.36
N LEU A 79 1.07 -9.47 1.92
CA LEU A 79 2.07 -8.72 1.16
C LEU A 79 3.39 -8.56 1.93
N VAL A 80 3.35 -8.02 3.14
CA VAL A 80 4.55 -7.67 3.90
C VAL A 80 5.29 -8.92 4.41
N TYR A 81 4.56 -9.98 4.78
CA TYR A 81 5.15 -11.27 5.08
C TYR A 81 5.90 -11.85 3.87
N THR A 82 5.32 -11.72 2.67
CA THR A 82 5.97 -12.13 1.41
C THR A 82 7.21 -11.27 1.15
N VAL A 83 7.15 -9.96 1.39
CA VAL A 83 8.32 -9.07 1.27
C VAL A 83 9.46 -9.57 2.16
N PHE A 84 9.20 -9.86 3.44
CA PHE A 84 10.22 -10.37 4.34
C PHE A 84 10.79 -11.72 3.88
N SER A 85 9.93 -12.65 3.48
CA SER A 85 10.33 -13.97 2.97
C SER A 85 11.13 -13.88 1.66
N ALA A 86 10.90 -12.81 0.88
CA ALA A 86 11.59 -12.52 -0.37
C ALA A 86 12.84 -11.64 -0.20
N THR A 87 13.27 -11.35 1.04
CA THR A 87 14.53 -10.62 1.28
C THR A 87 15.73 -11.53 1.07
N ASP A 88 16.64 -11.13 0.18
CA ASP A 88 17.93 -11.82 0.03
C ASP A 88 18.91 -11.31 1.11
N ALA A 89 19.23 -12.16 2.08
CA ALA A 89 20.14 -11.83 3.18
C ALA A 89 21.58 -11.52 2.73
N LYS A 90 21.96 -11.90 1.51
CA LYS A 90 23.33 -11.73 0.99
C LYS A 90 23.47 -10.56 0.01
N ARG A 91 22.38 -9.91 -0.39
CA ARG A 91 22.41 -8.83 -1.39
C ARG A 91 21.72 -7.57 -0.87
N ASN A 92 22.49 -6.49 -0.83
CA ASN A 92 21.99 -5.18 -0.45
C ASN A 92 21.85 -4.26 -1.68
N ALA A 93 20.91 -3.33 -1.61
CA ALA A 93 20.80 -2.23 -2.56
C ALA A 93 22.04 -1.35 -2.47
N ARG A 94 22.47 -0.83 -3.63
CA ARG A 94 23.70 -0.04 -3.82
C ARG A 94 23.88 1.00 -2.70
N ASP A 95 25.06 1.01 -2.10
CA ASP A 95 25.48 1.96 -1.05
C ASP A 95 24.54 2.00 0.18
N SER A 96 23.95 0.85 0.55
CA SER A 96 23.05 0.73 1.69
C SER A 96 23.05 -0.66 2.32
N HIS A 97 22.48 -0.79 3.52
CA HIS A 97 22.16 -2.06 4.18
C HIS A 97 20.72 -2.51 3.91
N VAL A 98 20.06 -1.97 2.88
CA VAL A 98 18.67 -2.30 2.56
C VAL A 98 18.66 -3.56 1.68
N PRO A 99 17.98 -4.65 2.06
CA PRO A 99 17.96 -5.88 1.27
C PRO A 99 17.39 -5.68 -0.14
N ILE A 100 17.88 -6.47 -1.10
CA ILE A 100 17.22 -6.65 -2.40
C ILE A 100 16.04 -7.60 -2.21
N LEU A 101 14.94 -7.29 -2.90
CA LEU A 101 13.70 -8.05 -2.85
C LEU A 101 13.54 -8.89 -4.12
N ALA A 102 13.13 -10.14 -4.01
CA ALA A 102 12.70 -10.93 -5.16
C ALA A 102 11.35 -10.41 -5.68
N PRO A 103 11.26 -9.82 -6.88
CA PRO A 103 10.08 -9.07 -7.30
C PRO A 103 8.90 -9.95 -7.69
N LEU A 104 9.15 -11.17 -8.19
CA LEU A 104 8.10 -12.05 -8.69
C LEU A 104 7.13 -12.53 -7.59
N PRO A 105 7.59 -13.07 -6.44
CA PRO A 105 6.68 -13.44 -5.35
C PRO A 105 5.90 -12.26 -4.80
N ILE A 106 6.52 -11.08 -4.70
CA ILE A 106 5.86 -9.86 -4.20
C ILE A 106 4.75 -9.43 -5.15
N GLY A 107 5.00 -9.42 -6.46
CA GLY A 107 3.99 -9.12 -7.46
C GLY A 107 2.81 -10.11 -7.41
N PHE A 108 3.09 -11.40 -7.25
CA PHE A 108 2.06 -12.42 -7.08
C PHE A 108 1.26 -12.26 -5.79
N ALA A 109 1.89 -11.90 -4.67
CA ALA A 109 1.17 -11.61 -3.42
C ALA A 109 0.21 -10.43 -3.58
N VAL A 110 0.66 -9.34 -4.23
CA VAL A 110 -0.22 -8.21 -4.57
C VAL A 110 -1.38 -8.67 -5.45
N PHE A 111 -1.10 -9.43 -6.52
CA PHE A 111 -2.12 -9.96 -7.43
C PHE A 111 -3.17 -10.80 -6.72
N LEU A 112 -2.76 -11.77 -5.90
CA LEU A 112 -3.66 -12.65 -5.17
C LEU A 112 -4.53 -11.88 -4.17
N VAL A 113 -3.94 -10.92 -3.46
CA VAL A 113 -4.71 -10.07 -2.54
C VAL A 113 -5.75 -9.26 -3.32
N HIS A 114 -5.39 -8.70 -4.49
CA HIS A 114 -6.37 -8.00 -5.33
C HIS A 114 -7.55 -8.88 -5.75
N LEU A 115 -7.30 -10.14 -6.14
CA LEU A 115 -8.38 -11.07 -6.48
C LEU A 115 -9.37 -11.26 -5.33
N ALA A 116 -8.90 -11.24 -4.08
CA ALA A 116 -9.72 -11.44 -2.90
C ALA A 116 -10.37 -10.14 -2.38
N THR A 117 -9.69 -9.00 -2.45
CA THR A 117 -10.10 -7.78 -1.74
C THR A 117 -10.70 -6.68 -2.64
N ILE A 118 -10.61 -6.80 -3.98
CA ILE A 118 -11.28 -5.86 -4.89
C ILE A 118 -12.78 -5.70 -4.57
N PRO A 119 -13.56 -6.76 -4.35
CA PRO A 119 -14.99 -6.63 -4.07
C PRO A 119 -15.33 -5.91 -2.75
N ILE A 120 -14.37 -5.82 -1.81
CA ILE A 120 -14.59 -5.25 -0.47
C ILE A 120 -14.16 -3.78 -0.45
N THR A 121 -12.96 -3.45 -0.96
CA THR A 121 -12.37 -2.11 -0.81
C THR A 121 -11.76 -1.53 -2.10
N GLY A 122 -11.83 -2.27 -3.21
CA GLY A 122 -11.01 -2.01 -4.39
C GLY A 122 -9.51 -2.31 -4.18
N THR A 123 -9.15 -2.91 -3.03
CA THR A 123 -7.79 -3.23 -2.57
C THR A 123 -6.89 -2.00 -2.38
N GLY A 124 -6.69 -1.62 -1.12
CA GLY A 124 -5.74 -0.59 -0.72
C GLY A 124 -4.33 -1.17 -0.64
N ILE A 125 -4.05 -1.87 0.47
CA ILE A 125 -2.79 -2.47 0.96
C ILE A 125 -1.53 -1.60 0.81
N ASN A 126 -1.72 -0.34 0.42
CA ASN A 126 -0.70 0.64 0.05
C ASN A 126 -1.23 2.05 0.34
N PRO A 127 -0.84 2.66 1.47
CA PRO A 127 -1.34 3.97 1.85
C PRO A 127 -1.06 5.09 0.83
N ALA A 128 0.08 5.05 0.13
CA ALA A 128 0.40 6.06 -0.88
C ALA A 128 -0.54 5.97 -2.08
N ARG A 129 -0.86 4.76 -2.55
CA ARG A 129 -1.82 4.52 -3.64
C ARG A 129 -3.22 4.99 -3.25
N SER A 130 -3.64 4.72 -2.03
CA SER A 130 -4.95 5.17 -1.53
C SER A 130 -5.00 6.69 -1.37
N LEU A 131 -3.93 7.32 -0.87
CA LEU A 131 -3.85 8.78 -0.71
C LEU A 131 -3.85 9.51 -2.06
N GLY A 132 -3.03 9.05 -3.01
CA GLY A 132 -2.93 9.66 -4.33
C GLY A 132 -4.27 9.71 -5.05
N ALA A 133 -5.00 8.59 -5.04
CA ALA A 133 -6.34 8.53 -5.63
C ALA A 133 -7.36 9.38 -4.85
N ALA A 134 -7.34 9.38 -3.52
CA ALA A 134 -8.26 10.18 -2.71
C ALA A 134 -8.07 11.70 -2.95
N ILE A 135 -6.83 12.18 -3.02
CA ILE A 135 -6.53 13.59 -3.30
C ILE A 135 -7.01 14.03 -4.68
N ILE A 136 -6.77 13.22 -5.71
CA ILE A 136 -7.09 13.61 -7.09
C ILE A 136 -8.59 13.44 -7.40
N TYR A 137 -9.23 12.43 -6.82
CA TYR A 137 -10.66 12.19 -6.94
C TYR A 137 -11.49 13.18 -6.11
N ASN A 138 -11.03 13.48 -4.89
CA ASN A 138 -11.57 14.48 -3.97
C ASN A 138 -13.10 14.43 -3.80
N ARG A 139 -13.63 13.28 -3.37
CA ARG A 139 -15.05 13.10 -3.02
C ARG A 139 -15.19 12.72 -1.55
N GLU A 140 -16.26 13.19 -0.92
CA GLU A 140 -16.52 13.01 0.52
C GLU A 140 -16.48 11.53 0.95
N HIS A 141 -17.13 10.64 0.20
CA HIS A 141 -17.16 9.22 0.50
C HIS A 141 -15.78 8.53 0.39
N ALA A 142 -14.87 9.05 -0.44
CA ALA A 142 -13.49 8.57 -0.49
C ALA A 142 -12.69 8.98 0.75
N TRP A 143 -12.95 10.18 1.27
CA TRP A 143 -12.30 10.69 2.47
C TRP A 143 -12.84 10.07 3.76
N SER A 144 -14.14 9.77 3.83
CA SER A 144 -14.79 9.22 5.02
C SER A 144 -14.30 7.81 5.41
N ASP A 145 -13.78 7.05 4.44
CA ASP A 145 -13.19 5.72 4.64
C ASP A 145 -11.66 5.73 4.58
N HIS A 146 -11.04 6.87 4.22
CA HIS A 146 -9.63 6.94 3.90
C HIS A 146 -8.70 6.45 5.00
N TRP A 147 -9.07 6.68 6.26
CA TRP A 147 -8.29 6.27 7.44
C TRP A 147 -8.04 4.76 7.48
N ILE A 148 -8.96 3.94 6.94
CA ILE A 148 -8.85 2.48 6.89
C ILE A 148 -7.59 2.06 6.12
N PHE A 149 -7.30 2.78 5.03
CA PHE A 149 -6.18 2.48 4.13
C PHE A 149 -4.82 2.98 4.63
N TRP A 150 -4.77 3.59 5.82
CA TRP A 150 -3.55 3.85 6.58
C TRP A 150 -3.44 2.90 7.77
N VAL A 151 -4.49 2.85 8.58
CA VAL A 151 -4.51 2.06 9.82
C VAL A 151 -4.41 0.57 9.51
N GLY A 152 -5.21 0.05 8.58
CA GLY A 152 -5.21 -1.36 8.21
C GLY A 152 -3.84 -1.82 7.71
N PRO A 153 -3.27 -1.17 6.69
CA PRO A 153 -1.96 -1.55 6.18
C PRO A 153 -0.82 -1.44 7.19
N PHE A 154 -0.80 -0.43 8.06
CA PHE A 154 0.23 -0.33 9.10
C PHE A 154 0.11 -1.42 10.18
N ILE A 155 -1.12 -1.78 10.59
CA ILE A 155 -1.33 -2.91 11.49
C ILE A 155 -0.89 -4.22 10.82
N GLY A 156 -1.31 -4.48 9.58
CA GLY A 156 -0.92 -5.68 8.83
C GLY A 156 0.60 -5.81 8.65
N ALA A 157 1.26 -4.69 8.33
CA ALA A 157 2.72 -4.64 8.21
C ALA A 157 3.44 -4.90 9.54
N ALA A 158 2.93 -4.34 10.65
CA ALA A 158 3.50 -4.56 11.98
C ALA A 158 3.36 -6.03 12.41
N LEU A 159 2.18 -6.63 12.21
CA LEU A 159 1.95 -8.04 12.49
C LEU A 159 2.87 -8.95 11.67
N ALA A 160 3.06 -8.65 10.38
CA ALA A 160 3.96 -9.40 9.53
C ALA A 160 5.43 -9.28 9.98
N ALA A 161 5.85 -8.08 10.43
CA ALA A 161 7.18 -7.88 10.98
C ALA A 161 7.36 -8.69 12.27
N ILE A 162 6.41 -8.65 13.20
CA ILE A 162 6.46 -9.41 14.46
C ILE A 162 6.48 -10.92 14.19
N TYR A 163 5.66 -11.41 13.26
CA TYR A 163 5.57 -12.84 12.95
C TYR A 163 6.84 -13.39 12.28
N HIS A 164 7.49 -12.61 11.42
CA HIS A 164 8.66 -13.07 10.68
C HIS A 164 9.98 -12.92 11.46
N GLN A 165 10.09 -11.93 12.35
CA GLN A 165 11.30 -11.75 13.18
C GLN A 165 11.44 -12.89 14.19
#